data_AF-A0A060YEK6-F1
#
_entry.id   AF-A0A060YEK6-F1
#
_cell.length_a   1.000
_cell.length_b   1.000
_cell.length_c   1.000
_cell.angle_alpha   90.00
_cell.angle_beta   90.00
_cell.angle_gamma   90.00
#
_symmetry.space_group_name_H-M   'P 1'
#
loop_
_entity.id
_entity.type
_entity.pdbx_description
1 polymer ?
#
loop_
_entity_poly.entity_id
_entity_poly.type
_entity_poly.pdbx_seq_one_letter_code
_entity_poly.pdbx_strand_id
1 'polypeptide(L)'
;MKQLGGQLDQLVVDAAKEKRDMEQKHSTIQQKDFSNDDTKLEYNVDADNGIAMEGYLFKRASNAFKTWNRRWFSIQNNQLVYQKKFKDNPTVVVEDLRLCTVKHCEDIERRFCFEVVSPTK
;
A
#
# COMPACT_ATOMS: atom_id res chain seq x y z
N MET A 1 26.19 -39.02 -8.60
CA MET A 1 26.80 -38.04 -7.67
C MET A 1 27.68 -36.98 -8.35
N LYS A 2 28.57 -37.32 -9.31
CA LYS A 2 29.44 -36.31 -9.97
C LYS A 2 28.70 -35.20 -10.74
N GLN A 3 27.51 -35.50 -11.28
CA GLN A 3 26.69 -34.54 -12.01
C GLN A 3 26.09 -33.44 -11.11
N LEU A 4 25.77 -33.76 -9.84
CA LEU A 4 25.27 -32.78 -8.88
C LEU A 4 26.35 -31.76 -8.49
N GLY A 5 27.61 -32.20 -8.40
CA GLY A 5 28.74 -31.30 -8.07
C GLY A 5 28.92 -30.22 -9.14
N GLY A 6 28.94 -30.61 -10.42
CA GLY A 6 29.04 -29.64 -11.52
C GLY A 6 27.83 -28.70 -11.62
N GLN A 7 26.63 -29.19 -11.30
CA GLN A 7 25.43 -28.33 -11.20
C GLN A 7 25.54 -27.33 -10.05
N LEU A 8 26.08 -27.74 -8.90
CA LEU A 8 26.30 -26.85 -7.77
C LEU A 8 27.33 -25.77 -8.09
N ASP A 9 28.44 -26.13 -8.72
CA ASP A 9 29.48 -25.17 -9.11
C ASP A 9 28.93 -24.12 -10.08
N GLN A 10 28.10 -24.56 -11.05
CA GLN A 10 27.42 -23.66 -11.97
C GLN A 10 26.46 -22.71 -11.23
N LEU A 11 25.65 -23.22 -10.30
CA LEU A 11 24.74 -22.41 -9.50
C LEU A 11 25.48 -21.37 -8.64
N VAL A 12 26.66 -21.70 -8.11
CA VAL A 12 27.49 -20.75 -7.34
C VAL A 12 27.95 -19.60 -8.23
N VAL A 13 28.41 -19.89 -9.45
CA VAL A 13 28.83 -18.88 -10.42
C VAL A 13 27.65 -17.99 -10.81
N ASP A 14 26.51 -18.59 -11.11
CA ASP A 14 25.30 -17.87 -11.52
C ASP A 14 24.77 -16.96 -10.40
N ALA A 15 24.73 -17.46 -9.15
CA ALA A 15 24.31 -16.68 -7.99
C ALA A 15 25.28 -15.50 -7.70
N ALA A 16 26.59 -15.70 -7.88
CA ALA A 16 27.56 -14.62 -7.71
C ALA A 16 27.36 -13.51 -8.76
N LYS A 17 27.04 -13.88 -10.00
CA LYS A 17 26.70 -12.94 -11.06
C LYS A 17 25.40 -12.19 -10.74
N GLU A 18 24.32 -12.91 -10.39
CA GLU A 18 23.03 -12.31 -10.05
C GLU A 18 23.14 -11.33 -8.87
N LYS A 19 23.90 -11.70 -7.83
CA LYS A 19 24.17 -10.83 -6.69
C LYS A 19 24.85 -9.52 -7.11
N ARG A 20 25.89 -9.61 -7.96
CA ARG A 20 26.60 -8.42 -8.46
C ARG A 20 25.70 -7.52 -9.30
N ASP A 21 24.88 -8.12 -10.18
CA ASP A 21 23.95 -7.37 -11.01
C ASP A 21 22.88 -6.67 -10.15
N MET A 22 22.40 -7.33 -9.10
CA MET A 22 21.46 -6.76 -8.13
C MET A 22 22.10 -5.59 -7.34
N GLU A 23 23.33 -5.75 -6.85
CA GLU A 23 24.07 -4.69 -6.15
C GLU A 23 24.25 -3.43 -7.03
N GLN A 24 24.58 -3.61 -8.32
CA GLN A 24 24.70 -2.50 -9.27
C GLN A 24 23.37 -1.79 -9.51
N LYS A 25 22.26 -2.54 -9.64
CA LYS A 25 20.91 -1.96 -9.75
C LYS A 25 20.55 -1.16 -8.51
N HIS A 26 20.78 -1.70 -7.30
CA HIS A 26 20.51 -0.99 -6.05
C HIS A 26 21.34 0.29 -5.93
N SER A 27 22.63 0.25 -6.28
CA SER A 27 23.49 1.42 -6.27
C SER A 27 22.99 2.50 -7.25
N THR A 28 22.56 2.09 -8.44
CA THR A 28 22.01 3.01 -9.45
C THR A 28 20.70 3.66 -8.98
N ILE A 29 19.82 2.89 -8.31
CA ILE A 29 18.56 3.41 -7.76
C ILE A 29 18.84 4.40 -6.62
N GLN A 30 19.80 4.12 -5.73
CA GLN A 30 20.14 5.03 -4.63
C GLN A 30 20.78 6.35 -5.12
N GLN A 31 21.52 6.31 -6.23
CA GLN A 31 22.13 7.51 -6.82
C GLN A 31 21.13 8.39 -7.57
N LYS A 32 20.02 7.82 -8.05
CA LYS A 32 18.90 8.61 -8.57
C LYS A 32 18.12 9.13 -7.37
N ASP A 33 18.13 10.43 -7.13
CA ASP A 33 17.30 11.06 -6.10
C ASP A 33 15.81 10.83 -6.41
N PHE A 34 15.21 9.78 -5.85
CA PHE A 34 13.77 9.52 -5.88
C PHE A 34 12.99 10.44 -4.91
N SER A 35 13.54 11.62 -4.61
CA SER A 35 13.08 12.47 -3.51
C SER A 35 11.69 13.09 -3.73
N ASN A 36 11.08 12.96 -4.91
CA ASN A 36 9.73 13.44 -5.18
C ASN A 36 9.07 12.67 -6.34
N ASP A 37 9.13 11.33 -6.36
CA ASP A 37 8.10 10.63 -7.14
C ASP A 37 6.87 10.55 -6.23
N ASP A 38 5.98 11.53 -6.41
CA ASP A 38 4.62 11.49 -5.88
C ASP A 38 4.02 10.19 -6.39
N THR A 39 4.13 9.13 -5.58
CA THR A 39 3.83 7.74 -5.92
C THR A 39 2.56 7.75 -6.76
N LYS A 40 2.72 7.65 -8.08
CA LYS A 40 1.62 7.93 -8.99
C LYS A 40 0.58 6.86 -8.71
N LEU A 41 -0.45 7.19 -7.95
CA LEU A 41 -1.47 6.25 -7.52
C LEU A 41 -2.17 5.76 -8.78
N GLU A 42 -1.76 4.61 -9.29
CA GLU A 42 -2.37 4.00 -10.45
C GLU A 42 -3.77 3.53 -10.04
N TYR A 43 -4.77 4.32 -10.44
CA TYR A 43 -6.17 3.97 -10.28
C TYR A 43 -6.53 2.96 -11.36
N ASN A 44 -6.79 1.72 -10.97
CA ASN A 44 -7.13 0.66 -11.91
C ASN A 44 -8.46 0.02 -11.52
N VAL A 45 -9.54 0.48 -12.15
CA VAL A 45 -10.91 0.01 -11.91
C VAL A 45 -11.07 -1.48 -12.25
N ASP A 46 -10.22 -2.00 -13.13
CA ASP A 46 -10.26 -3.37 -13.65
C ASP A 46 -9.10 -4.23 -13.12
N ALA A 47 -8.48 -3.84 -12.00
CA ALA A 47 -7.37 -4.60 -11.43
C ALA A 47 -7.78 -6.07 -11.18
N ASP A 48 -6.95 -7.02 -11.61
CA ASP A 48 -7.23 -8.47 -11.52
C ASP A 48 -7.56 -8.95 -10.09
N ASN A 49 -7.12 -8.20 -9.07
CA ASN A 49 -7.39 -8.48 -7.66
C ASN A 49 -8.67 -7.82 -7.12
N GLY A 50 -9.40 -7.06 -7.95
CA GLY A 50 -10.61 -6.31 -7.57
C GLY A 50 -10.35 -5.08 -6.68
N ILE A 51 -9.10 -4.67 -6.51
CA ILE A 51 -8.70 -3.51 -5.71
C ILE A 51 -8.45 -2.32 -6.64
N ALA A 52 -9.31 -1.30 -6.55
CA ALA A 52 -9.20 -0.11 -7.39
C ALA A 52 -8.08 0.84 -6.96
N MET A 53 -7.80 0.89 -5.65
CA MET A 53 -6.76 1.71 -5.05
C MET A 53 -6.44 1.20 -3.64
N GLU A 54 -5.18 1.28 -3.25
CA GLU A 54 -4.75 0.99 -1.88
C GLU A 54 -3.60 1.89 -1.44
N GLY A 55 -3.47 2.06 -0.13
CA GLY A 55 -2.42 2.91 0.43
C GLY A 55 -2.60 3.20 1.91
N TYR A 56 -1.60 3.86 2.48
CA TYR A 56 -1.65 4.25 3.88
C TYR A 56 -2.37 5.58 4.08
N LEU A 57 -3.35 5.59 4.98
CA LEU A 57 -3.96 6.82 5.50
C LEU A 57 -3.95 6.80 7.04
N PHE A 58 -3.99 7.99 7.62
CA PHE A 58 -4.29 8.15 9.04
C PHE A 58 -5.79 8.29 9.23
N LYS A 59 -6.35 7.52 10.17
CA LYS A 59 -7.76 7.63 10.55
C LYS A 59 -7.93 8.13 11.97
N ARG A 60 -8.92 9.00 12.18
CA ARG A 60 -9.31 9.47 13.52
C ARG A 60 -10.16 8.42 14.21
N ALA A 61 -9.81 8.07 15.45
CA ALA A 61 -10.61 7.16 16.26
C ALA A 61 -11.92 7.84 16.72
N SER A 62 -13.02 7.08 16.75
CA SER A 62 -14.34 7.59 17.15
C SER A 62 -14.54 7.63 18.67
N ASN A 63 -13.59 7.12 19.46
CA ASN A 63 -13.61 7.13 20.92
C ASN A 63 -13.46 8.55 21.51
N ALA A 64 -13.57 8.65 22.84
CA ALA A 64 -13.43 9.92 23.58
C ALA A 64 -12.03 10.55 23.39
N PHE A 65 -10.99 9.74 23.25
CA PHE A 65 -9.64 10.19 22.95
C PHE A 65 -9.38 10.15 21.44
N LYS A 66 -9.55 11.31 20.77
CA LYS A 66 -9.35 11.46 19.33
C LYS A 66 -7.88 11.27 18.95
N THR A 67 -7.52 10.02 18.67
CA THR A 67 -6.17 9.63 18.23
C THR A 67 -6.17 9.31 16.74
N TRP A 68 -5.08 9.67 16.08
CA TRP A 68 -4.87 9.38 14.65
C TRP A 68 -3.96 8.18 14.48
N ASN A 69 -4.43 7.18 13.75
CA ASN A 69 -3.74 5.91 13.58
C ASN A 69 -3.55 5.60 12.10
N ARG A 70 -2.32 5.28 11.70
CA ARG A 70 -2.00 4.83 10.33
C ARG A 70 -2.58 3.43 10.09
N ARG A 71 -3.29 3.23 8.98
CA ARG A 71 -3.81 1.92 8.53
C ARG A 71 -3.62 1.79 7.02
N TRP A 72 -3.51 0.56 6.53
CA TRP A 72 -3.55 0.27 5.09
C TRP A 72 -5.01 0.22 4.67
N PHE A 73 -5.43 1.13 3.80
CA PHE A 73 -6.76 1.19 3.25
C PHE A 73 -6.77 0.60 1.84
N SER A 74 -7.88 -0.05 1.49
CA SER A 74 -8.15 -0.46 0.11
C SER A 74 -9.59 -0.15 -0.27
N ILE A 75 -9.77 0.24 -1.53
CA ILE A 75 -11.07 0.36 -2.20
C ILE A 75 -11.24 -0.90 -3.03
N GLN A 76 -12.18 -1.74 -2.63
CA GLN A 76 -12.45 -3.02 -3.29
C GLN A 76 -13.95 -3.31 -3.26
N ASN A 77 -14.53 -3.79 -4.37
CA ASN A 77 -15.96 -4.11 -4.46
C ASN A 77 -16.89 -2.98 -3.94
N ASN A 78 -16.57 -1.72 -4.28
CA ASN A 78 -17.27 -0.52 -3.78
C ASN A 78 -17.27 -0.33 -2.25
N GLN A 79 -16.42 -1.06 -1.52
CA GLN A 79 -16.22 -0.91 -0.08
C GLN A 79 -14.94 -0.14 0.21
N LEU A 80 -14.95 0.62 1.31
CA LEU A 80 -13.74 1.12 1.92
C LEU A 80 -13.42 0.26 3.13
N VAL A 81 -12.27 -0.42 3.09
CA VAL A 81 -11.82 -1.30 4.16
C VAL A 81 -10.43 -0.89 4.64
N TYR A 82 -10.05 -1.31 5.86
CA TYR A 82 -8.67 -1.17 6.32
C TYR A 82 -8.12 -2.42 6.99
N GLN A 83 -6.80 -2.56 6.99
CA GLN A 83 -6.04 -3.56 7.74
C GLN A 83 -5.05 -2.88 8.69
N LYS A 84 -4.80 -3.52 9.84
CA LYS A 84 -3.78 -3.05 10.80
C LYS A 84 -2.42 -3.64 10.48
N LYS A 85 -2.37 -4.92 10.12
CA LYS A 85 -1.18 -5.64 9.68
C LYS A 85 -1.46 -6.38 8.37
N PHE A 86 -0.38 -6.71 7.66
CA PHE A 86 -0.46 -7.53 6.47
C PHE A 86 -1.12 -8.89 6.79
N LYS A 87 -2.10 -9.28 5.97
CA LYS A 87 -2.93 -10.49 6.14
C LYS A 87 -3.91 -10.47 7.32
N ASP A 88 -4.15 -9.34 7.97
CA ASP A 88 -5.28 -9.22 8.89
C ASP A 88 -6.62 -9.27 8.12
N ASN A 89 -7.67 -9.76 8.79
CA ASN A 89 -9.02 -9.64 8.25
C ASN A 89 -9.38 -8.14 8.07
N PRO A 90 -9.78 -7.71 6.86
CA PRO A 90 -10.11 -6.31 6.60
C PRO A 90 -11.33 -5.89 7.44
N THR A 91 -11.21 -4.74 8.10
CA THR A 91 -12.35 -4.10 8.76
C THR A 91 -13.06 -3.20 7.76
N VAL A 92 -14.35 -3.43 7.55
CA VAL A 92 -15.18 -2.57 6.70
C VAL A 92 -15.46 -1.25 7.41
N VAL A 93 -15.10 -0.15 6.76
CA VAL A 93 -15.42 1.21 7.22
C VAL A 93 -16.72 1.69 6.58
N VAL A 94 -16.90 1.36 5.29
CA VAL A 94 -18.06 1.71 4.49
C VAL A 94 -18.44 0.51 3.65
N GLU A 95 -19.72 0.10 3.75
CA GLU A 95 -20.27 -1.05 3.02
C GLU A 95 -20.61 -0.76 1.56
N ASP A 96 -21.00 0.49 1.24
CA ASP A 96 -21.24 0.93 -0.14
C ASP A 96 -20.83 2.39 -0.32
N LEU A 97 -19.69 2.59 -0.97
CA LEU A 97 -19.14 3.91 -1.28
C LEU A 97 -20.02 4.72 -2.23
N ARG A 98 -20.87 4.08 -3.04
CA ARG A 98 -21.76 4.78 -3.98
C ARG A 98 -22.83 5.59 -3.27
N LEU A 99 -23.12 5.24 -2.01
CA LEU A 99 -24.07 5.94 -1.16
C LEU A 99 -23.40 7.07 -0.36
N CYS A 100 -22.08 7.19 -0.43
CA CYS A 100 -21.31 8.12 0.38
C CYS A 100 -20.96 9.40 -0.37
N THR A 101 -20.68 10.47 0.38
CA THR A 101 -20.12 11.71 -0.13
C THR A 101 -18.78 12.00 0.55
N VAL A 102 -17.84 12.59 -0.18
CA VAL A 102 -16.54 13.00 0.36
C VAL A 102 -16.53 14.51 0.56
N LYS A 103 -16.13 14.96 1.74
CA LYS A 103 -16.00 16.39 2.07
C LYS A 103 -14.58 16.68 2.54
N HIS A 104 -14.06 17.83 2.17
CA HIS A 104 -12.83 18.34 2.78
C HIS A 104 -13.10 18.64 4.26
N CYS A 105 -12.20 18.17 5.14
CA CYS A 105 -12.30 18.44 6.57
C CYS A 105 -11.24 19.48 6.93
N GLU A 106 -11.69 20.69 7.24
CA GLU A 106 -10.84 21.77 7.75
C GLU A 106 -10.53 21.51 9.24
N ASP A 107 -9.95 20.35 9.56
CA ASP A 107 -9.50 20.03 10.91
C ASP A 107 -8.26 20.89 11.19
N ILE A 108 -8.43 22.00 11.92
CA ILE A 108 -7.43 23.09 12.08
C ILE A 108 -6.11 22.57 12.68
N GLU A 109 -6.10 21.38 13.29
CA GLU A 109 -4.90 20.75 13.85
C GLU A 109 -4.09 19.91 12.85
N ARG A 110 -4.67 19.48 11.71
CA ARG A 110 -3.98 18.60 10.74
C ARG A 110 -4.34 18.92 9.30
N ARG A 111 -3.29 18.99 8.46
CA ARG A 111 -3.44 19.19 7.01
C ARG A 111 -3.83 17.89 6.30
N PHE A 112 -4.43 18.03 5.12
CA PHE A 112 -4.78 16.92 4.22
C PHE A 112 -5.85 15.97 4.79
N CYS A 113 -6.83 16.52 5.52
CA CYS A 113 -7.93 15.77 6.09
C CYS A 113 -9.19 15.82 5.20
N PHE A 114 -9.87 14.69 5.11
CA PHE A 114 -11.17 14.56 4.46
C PHE A 114 -12.07 13.64 5.27
N GLU A 115 -13.36 13.75 5.03
CA GLU A 115 -14.39 12.94 5.66
C GLU A 115 -15.20 12.20 4.59
N VAL A 116 -15.48 10.93 4.86
CA VAL A 116 -16.40 10.11 4.08
C VAL A 116 -17.71 10.01 4.88
N VAL A 117 -18.76 10.63 4.36
CA VAL A 117 -20.08 10.70 5.01
C VAL A 117 -21.00 9.67 4.37
N SER A 118 -21.50 8.73 5.16
CA SER A 118 -22.47 7.71 4.74
C SER A 118 -23.89 8.07 5.20
N PRO A 119 -24.97 7.66 4.52
CA PRO A 119 -26.33 8.02 4.91
C PRO A 119 -26.77 7.50 6.29
N THR A 120 -26.13 6.43 6.76
CA THR A 120 -26.46 5.72 8.00
C THR A 120 -25.65 6.20 9.21
N LYS A 121 -24.74 7.16 9.05
CA LYS A 121 -23.83 7.61 10.10
C LYS A 121 -23.62 9.12 10.10
#